data_AF-A0A1R2BUK9-F1
#
_entry.id   AF-A0A1R2BUK9-F1
#
_cell.length_a   1.000
_cell.length_b   1.000
_cell.length_c   1.000
_cell.angle_alpha   90.00
_cell.angle_beta   90.00
_cell.angle_gamma   90.00
#
_symmetry.space_group_name_H-M   'P 1'
#
loop_
_entity.id
_entity.type
_entity.pdbx_description
1 polymer ?
#
loop_
_entity_poly.entity_id
_entity_poly.type
_entity_poly.pdbx_seq_one_letter_code
_entity_poly.pdbx_strand_id
1 'polypeptide(L)'
;MSEMEGGPKIQDLDDLEDRLTVFESVVEELRAEHLVLSQLEMFMNQYILLEDAIYQGAEFLNISLRYDEDRSKLEELSEKYSLLTADYQDSWSDQYWSIYEYIRSGYKKDKKEKGKNDIIKEVSELQDLAIEMNKKDVKIGEGKNEKKALKEVDELAKQYDSSTLLQSSACIDEEKKKQSCCHRCCKKCSVF
;
A
#
# COMPACT_ATOMS: atom_id res chain seq x y z
N MET A 1 -6.79 -24.75 -25.45
CA MET A 1 -5.33 -24.80 -25.27
C MET A 1 -4.95 -23.44 -24.74
N SER A 2 -4.74 -23.34 -23.42
CA SER A 2 -4.34 -22.07 -22.80
C SER A 2 -2.85 -21.88 -22.99
N GLU A 3 -2.48 -20.79 -23.66
CA GLU A 3 -1.14 -20.25 -23.67
C GLU A 3 -0.82 -19.82 -22.22
N MET A 4 0.01 -20.61 -21.53
CA MET A 4 0.65 -20.11 -20.31
C MET A 4 1.83 -19.27 -20.74
N GLU A 5 1.76 -17.98 -20.38
CA GLU A 5 2.82 -16.99 -20.59
C GLU A 5 4.14 -17.55 -20.05
N GLY A 6 5.13 -17.63 -20.95
CA GLY A 6 6.43 -18.23 -20.69
C GLY A 6 7.25 -17.37 -19.75
N GLY A 7 7.44 -17.86 -18.52
CA GLY A 7 8.61 -17.51 -17.72
C GLY A 7 9.91 -17.93 -18.44
N PRO A 8 11.07 -17.39 -18.02
CA PRO A 8 12.36 -17.77 -18.59
C PRO A 8 12.54 -19.29 -18.47
N LYS A 9 12.59 -19.97 -19.62
CA LYS A 9 12.75 -21.42 -19.70
C LYS A 9 14.19 -21.79 -19.38
N ILE A 10 14.38 -22.70 -18.44
CA ILE A 10 15.66 -23.36 -18.15
C ILE A 10 16.06 -24.19 -19.38
N GLN A 11 17.25 -23.94 -19.94
CA GLN A 11 17.67 -24.58 -21.20
C GLN A 11 18.72 -25.66 -21.00
N ASP A 12 19.54 -25.53 -19.95
CA ASP A 12 20.64 -26.45 -19.63
C ASP A 12 20.80 -26.64 -18.10
N LEU A 13 21.80 -27.43 -17.71
CA LEU A 13 22.09 -27.75 -16.32
C LEU A 13 22.64 -26.56 -15.52
N ASP A 14 23.33 -25.63 -16.17
CA ASP A 14 23.92 -24.47 -15.49
C ASP A 14 22.83 -23.44 -15.20
N ASP A 15 21.89 -23.22 -16.14
CA ASP A 15 20.66 -22.47 -15.91
C ASP A 15 19.86 -23.03 -14.73
N LEU A 16 19.75 -24.36 -14.62
CA LEU A 16 19.04 -25.03 -13.52
C LEU A 16 19.72 -24.76 -12.17
N GLU A 17 21.04 -24.87 -12.12
CA GLU A 17 21.86 -24.62 -10.93
C GLU A 17 21.77 -23.16 -10.46
N ASP A 18 21.82 -22.20 -11.38
CA ASP A 18 21.63 -20.78 -11.10
C ASP A 18 20.23 -20.52 -10.52
N ARG A 19 19.19 -21.13 -11.11
CA ARG A 19 17.81 -20.99 -10.60
C ARG A 19 17.62 -21.61 -9.22
N LEU A 20 18.25 -22.74 -8.95
CA LEU A 20 18.26 -23.35 -7.62
C LEU A 20 18.96 -22.48 -6.59
N THR A 21 20.03 -21.78 -6.98
CA THR A 21 20.72 -20.82 -6.11
C THR A 21 19.82 -19.63 -5.76
N VAL A 22 19.09 -19.09 -6.74
CA VAL A 22 18.08 -18.06 -6.49
C VAL A 22 16.96 -18.60 -5.61
N PHE A 23 16.50 -19.82 -5.85
CA PHE A 23 15.43 -20.43 -5.07
C PHE A 23 15.82 -20.65 -3.61
N GLU A 24 17.05 -21.07 -3.36
CA GLU A 24 17.64 -21.18 -2.02
C GLU A 24 17.60 -19.83 -1.29
N SER A 25 17.99 -18.74 -1.96
CA SER A 25 17.92 -17.40 -1.36
C SER A 25 16.48 -16.99 -0.99
N VAL A 26 15.47 -17.37 -1.80
CA VAL A 26 14.06 -17.09 -1.48
C VAL A 26 13.60 -17.90 -0.28
N VAL A 27 14.03 -19.16 -0.16
CA VAL A 27 13.75 -20.01 1.01
C VAL A 27 14.38 -19.44 2.27
N GLU A 28 15.61 -18.91 2.19
CA GLU A 28 16.25 -18.22 3.32
C GLU A 28 15.48 -16.98 3.76
N GLU A 29 15.05 -16.14 2.81
CA GLU A 29 14.22 -14.96 3.10
C GLU A 29 12.87 -15.37 3.73
N LEU A 30 12.25 -16.45 3.26
CA LEU A 30 11.01 -16.99 3.84
C LEU A 30 11.20 -17.58 5.23
N ARG A 31 12.43 -17.96 5.61
CA ARG A 31 12.79 -18.41 6.97
C ARG A 31 13.06 -17.26 7.94
N ALA A 32 13.12 -16.02 7.46
CA ALA A 32 13.37 -14.87 8.31
C ALA A 32 12.32 -14.75 9.42
N GLU A 33 12.78 -14.49 10.65
CA GLU A 33 11.88 -14.24 11.76
C GLU A 33 11.12 -12.92 11.52
N HIS A 34 9.79 -12.95 11.68
CA HIS A 34 8.92 -11.79 11.60
C HIS A 34 8.76 -11.12 10.22
N LEU A 35 8.36 -11.88 9.21
CA LEU A 35 7.92 -11.31 7.93
C LEU A 35 6.56 -10.60 8.07
N VAL A 36 6.46 -9.40 7.50
CA VAL A 36 5.17 -8.72 7.31
C VAL A 36 4.38 -9.44 6.22
N LEU A 37 3.05 -9.48 6.33
CA LEU A 37 2.18 -10.22 5.39
C LEU A 37 2.48 -9.93 3.92
N SER A 38 2.69 -8.66 3.55
CA SER A 38 3.02 -8.28 2.17
C SER A 38 4.36 -8.83 1.67
N GLN A 39 5.35 -8.97 2.56
CA GLN A 39 6.64 -9.58 2.24
C GLN A 39 6.48 -11.09 2.08
N LEU A 40 5.72 -11.72 2.99
CA LEU A 40 5.42 -13.14 2.91
C LEU A 40 4.69 -13.49 1.60
N GLU A 41 3.67 -12.72 1.21
CA GLU A 41 2.98 -12.89 -0.07
C GLU A 41 3.93 -12.73 -1.27
N MET A 42 4.79 -11.69 -1.25
CA MET A 42 5.76 -11.45 -2.32
C MET A 42 6.75 -12.61 -2.47
N PHE A 43 7.38 -13.03 -1.37
CA PHE A 43 8.35 -14.13 -1.40
C PHE A 43 7.68 -15.46 -1.72
N MET A 44 6.47 -15.71 -1.21
CA MET A 44 5.72 -16.93 -1.54
C MET A 44 5.34 -16.98 -3.02
N ASN A 45 5.00 -15.83 -3.62
CA ASN A 45 4.76 -15.76 -5.07
C ASN A 45 6.04 -16.05 -5.87
N GLN A 46 7.19 -15.51 -5.45
CA GLN A 46 8.48 -15.83 -6.07
C GLN A 46 8.84 -17.31 -5.91
N TYR A 47 8.61 -17.86 -4.73
CA TYR A 47 8.80 -19.27 -4.42
C TYR A 47 8.00 -20.15 -5.39
N ILE A 48 6.71 -19.89 -5.57
CA ILE A 48 5.85 -20.68 -6.48
C ILE A 48 6.32 -20.58 -7.94
N LEU A 49 6.67 -19.36 -8.40
CA LEU A 49 7.15 -19.16 -9.77
C LEU A 49 8.45 -19.92 -10.04
N LEU A 50 9.37 -19.93 -9.06
CA LEU A 50 10.62 -20.67 -9.16
C LEU A 50 10.40 -22.18 -9.05
N GLU A 51 9.52 -22.61 -8.14
CA GLU A 51 9.14 -24.01 -7.95
C GLU A 51 8.62 -24.61 -9.27
N ASP A 52 7.71 -23.93 -9.96
CA ASP A 52 7.15 -24.38 -11.24
C ASP A 52 8.18 -24.33 -12.37
N ALA A 53 9.01 -23.29 -12.44
CA ALA A 53 10.04 -23.15 -13.47
C ALA A 53 11.13 -24.23 -13.35
N ILE A 54 11.58 -24.51 -12.13
CA ILE A 54 12.59 -25.53 -11.83
C ILE A 54 12.04 -26.92 -12.12
N TYR A 55 10.80 -27.21 -11.70
CA TYR A 55 10.15 -28.49 -11.99
C TYR A 55 10.06 -28.75 -13.50
N GLN A 56 9.57 -27.77 -14.26
CA GLN A 56 9.46 -27.89 -15.73
C GLN A 56 10.83 -28.00 -16.40
N GLY A 57 11.84 -27.26 -15.90
CA GLY A 57 13.21 -27.34 -16.40
C GLY A 57 13.85 -28.71 -16.17
N ALA A 58 13.71 -29.25 -14.95
CA ALA A 58 14.21 -30.57 -14.60
C ALA A 58 13.54 -31.68 -15.45
N GLU A 59 12.22 -31.60 -15.65
CA GLU A 59 11.49 -32.55 -16.52
C GLU A 59 12.00 -32.49 -17.96
N PHE A 60 12.20 -31.29 -18.51
CA PHE A 60 12.75 -31.10 -19.85
C PHE A 60 14.18 -31.66 -19.98
N LEU A 61 15.04 -31.40 -18.99
CA LEU A 61 16.43 -31.86 -18.99
C LEU A 61 16.51 -33.38 -18.86
N ASN A 62 15.67 -33.99 -18.02
CA ASN A 62 15.63 -35.45 -17.85
C ASN A 62 15.37 -36.18 -19.19
N ILE A 63 14.56 -35.58 -20.07
CA ILE A 63 14.27 -36.12 -21.40
C ILE A 63 15.39 -35.80 -22.40
N SER A 64 16.03 -34.64 -22.27
CA SER A 64 16.95 -34.09 -23.27
C SER A 64 18.39 -34.56 -23.10
N LEU A 65 18.81 -34.86 -21.87
CA LEU A 65 20.18 -35.26 -21.55
C LEU A 65 20.49 -36.69 -22.01
N ARG A 66 21.65 -36.84 -22.67
CA ARG A 66 22.09 -38.10 -23.29
C ARG A 66 23.26 -38.76 -22.59
N TYR A 67 24.03 -38.02 -21.82
CA TYR A 67 25.23 -38.51 -21.15
C TYR A 67 24.93 -38.84 -19.68
N ASP A 68 25.53 -39.92 -19.17
CA ASP A 68 25.29 -40.39 -17.81
C ASP A 68 25.86 -39.42 -16.75
N GLU A 69 26.94 -38.71 -17.07
CA GLU A 69 27.52 -37.68 -16.21
C GLU A 69 26.53 -36.51 -16.00
N ASP A 70 25.92 -36.03 -17.08
CA ASP A 70 24.91 -34.96 -17.03
C ASP A 70 23.66 -35.40 -16.25
N ARG A 71 23.26 -36.67 -16.37
CA ARG A 71 22.15 -37.23 -15.60
C ARG A 71 22.45 -37.32 -14.11
N SER A 72 23.69 -37.66 -13.77
CA SER A 72 24.16 -37.66 -12.37
C SER A 72 24.12 -36.24 -11.80
N LYS A 73 24.57 -35.22 -12.55
CA LYS A 73 24.43 -33.81 -12.15
C LYS A 73 22.95 -33.41 -11.99
N LEU A 74 22.06 -33.84 -12.89
CA LEU A 74 20.63 -33.57 -12.76
C LEU A 74 20.02 -34.20 -11.51
N GLU A 75 20.45 -35.41 -11.14
CA GLU A 75 19.99 -36.11 -9.93
C GLU A 75 20.40 -35.33 -8.67
N GLU A 76 21.66 -34.90 -8.58
CA GLU A 76 22.15 -34.04 -7.48
C GLU A 76 21.35 -32.72 -7.37
N LEU A 77 21.10 -32.05 -8.50
CA LEU A 77 20.30 -30.83 -8.53
C LEU A 77 18.84 -31.08 -8.15
N SER A 78 18.29 -32.25 -8.49
CA SER A 78 16.92 -32.66 -8.13
C SER A 78 16.79 -32.97 -6.65
N GLU A 79 17.81 -33.57 -6.03
CA GLU A 79 17.87 -33.72 -4.58
C GLU A 79 17.90 -32.37 -3.88
N LYS A 80 18.72 -31.42 -4.36
CA LYS A 80 18.74 -30.04 -3.84
C LYS A 80 17.36 -29.39 -3.95
N TYR A 81 16.68 -29.55 -5.07
CA TYR A 81 15.32 -29.06 -5.25
C TYR A 81 14.33 -29.67 -4.25
N SER A 82 14.42 -30.98 -3.97
CA SER A 82 13.57 -31.65 -2.99
C SER A 82 13.72 -31.07 -1.58
N LEU A 83 14.96 -30.76 -1.17
CA LEU A 83 15.24 -30.13 0.13
C LEU A 83 14.65 -28.71 0.24
N LEU A 84 14.66 -27.96 -0.86
CA LEU A 84 14.11 -26.61 -0.91
C LEU A 84 12.58 -26.58 -1.05
N THR A 85 11.98 -27.72 -1.43
CA THR A 85 10.53 -27.87 -1.60
C THR A 85 9.91 -28.69 -0.48
N ALA A 86 9.85 -30.02 -0.63
CA ALA A 86 9.14 -30.92 0.27
C ALA A 86 9.59 -30.74 1.73
N ASP A 87 10.89 -30.81 1.99
CA ASP A 87 11.43 -30.69 3.36
C ASP A 87 11.16 -29.32 3.97
N TYR A 88 11.19 -28.26 3.16
CA TYR A 88 10.88 -26.92 3.64
C TYR A 88 9.37 -26.73 3.86
N GLN A 89 8.52 -27.26 2.97
CA GLN A 89 7.07 -27.22 3.08
C GLN A 89 6.57 -27.97 4.32
N ASP A 90 7.24 -29.05 4.72
CA ASP A 90 6.94 -29.76 5.95
C ASP A 90 7.13 -28.90 7.21
N SER A 91 7.94 -27.82 7.12
CA SER A 91 8.13 -26.86 8.20
C SER A 91 7.11 -25.72 8.22
N TRP A 92 6.22 -25.64 7.23
CA TRP A 92 5.30 -24.52 7.09
C TRP A 92 4.20 -24.52 8.15
N SER A 93 3.92 -23.33 8.65
CA SER A 93 2.73 -23.08 9.47
C SER A 93 1.47 -22.96 8.60
N ASP A 94 0.30 -23.05 9.24
CA ASP A 94 -1.00 -22.86 8.58
C ASP A 94 -1.07 -21.53 7.80
N GLN A 95 -0.41 -20.47 8.29
CA GLN A 95 -0.37 -19.18 7.61
C GLN A 95 0.37 -19.28 6.26
N TYR A 96 1.52 -19.96 6.22
CA TYR A 96 2.29 -20.17 5.00
C TYR A 96 1.50 -20.99 3.99
N TRP A 97 0.89 -22.10 4.44
CA TRP A 97 0.00 -22.92 3.62
C TRP A 97 -1.16 -22.11 3.04
N SER A 98 -1.82 -21.28 3.86
CA SER A 98 -2.96 -20.47 3.41
C SER A 98 -2.59 -19.49 2.30
N ILE A 99 -1.42 -18.85 2.39
CA ILE A 99 -0.94 -17.89 1.39
C ILE A 99 -0.47 -18.63 0.14
N TYR A 100 0.24 -19.76 0.30
CA TYR A 100 0.65 -20.61 -0.80
C TYR A 100 -0.55 -21.09 -1.62
N GLU A 101 -1.57 -21.65 -0.96
CA GLU A 101 -2.81 -22.10 -1.61
C GLU A 101 -3.56 -20.94 -2.26
N TYR A 102 -3.59 -19.78 -1.60
CA TYR A 102 -4.22 -18.57 -2.14
C TYR A 102 -3.56 -18.14 -3.47
N ILE A 103 -2.22 -18.11 -3.50
CA ILE A 103 -1.45 -17.71 -4.69
C ILE A 103 -1.55 -18.79 -5.79
N ARG A 104 -1.36 -20.08 -5.44
CA ARG A 104 -1.48 -21.24 -6.36
C ARG A 104 -2.87 -21.38 -6.97
N SER A 105 -3.90 -21.08 -6.18
CA SER A 105 -5.27 -21.03 -6.70
C SER A 105 -5.45 -19.93 -7.73
N GLY A 106 -4.50 -19.00 -7.85
CA GLY A 106 -4.68 -17.69 -8.44
C GLY A 106 -5.60 -16.85 -7.56
N TYR A 107 -5.56 -15.53 -7.71
CA TYR A 107 -6.56 -14.59 -7.19
C TYR A 107 -7.99 -14.92 -7.73
N LYS A 108 -8.53 -16.10 -7.41
CA LYS A 108 -9.78 -16.66 -7.94
C LYS A 108 -11.01 -15.98 -7.34
N LYS A 109 -10.82 -15.05 -6.40
CA LYS A 109 -11.90 -14.25 -5.80
C LYS A 109 -11.87 -12.77 -6.19
N ASP A 110 -10.72 -12.11 -6.28
CA ASP A 110 -10.71 -10.67 -6.54
C ASP A 110 -11.06 -10.25 -7.98
N LYS A 111 -10.92 -11.15 -8.97
CA LYS A 111 -11.39 -10.88 -10.34
C LYS A 111 -12.85 -11.27 -10.61
N LYS A 112 -13.53 -11.93 -9.66
CA LYS A 112 -14.96 -12.26 -9.79
C LYS A 112 -15.90 -11.27 -9.10
N GLU A 113 -15.42 -10.44 -8.18
CA GLU A 113 -16.27 -9.46 -7.45
C GLU A 113 -15.94 -7.99 -7.69
N LYS A 114 -14.80 -7.66 -8.32
CA LYS A 114 -14.58 -6.32 -8.89
C LYS A 114 -14.48 -6.45 -10.40
N GLY A 115 -15.64 -6.57 -11.03
CA GLY A 115 -15.71 -6.49 -12.48
C GLY A 115 -15.04 -5.18 -12.91
N LYS A 116 -14.23 -5.22 -13.97
CA LYS A 116 -13.73 -3.99 -14.61
C LYS A 116 -14.85 -2.97 -14.89
N ASN A 117 -16.10 -3.44 -14.95
CA ASN A 117 -17.30 -2.62 -15.05
C ASN A 117 -17.58 -1.76 -13.80
N ASP A 118 -17.25 -2.19 -12.58
CA ASP A 118 -17.53 -1.41 -11.37
C ASP A 118 -16.56 -0.23 -11.23
N ILE A 119 -15.28 -0.42 -11.56
CA ILE A 119 -14.31 0.69 -11.60
C ILE A 119 -14.64 1.65 -12.74
N ILE A 120 -15.02 1.15 -13.91
CA ILE A 120 -15.44 2.02 -15.04
C ILE A 120 -16.71 2.78 -14.67
N LYS A 121 -17.65 2.14 -13.97
CA LYS A 121 -18.89 2.78 -13.51
C LYS A 121 -18.62 3.81 -12.42
N GLU A 122 -17.77 3.52 -11.44
CA GLU A 122 -17.37 4.46 -10.40
C GLU A 122 -16.59 5.65 -10.97
N VAL A 123 -15.69 5.42 -11.93
CA VAL A 123 -14.99 6.49 -12.65
C VAL A 123 -15.96 7.32 -13.52
N SER A 124 -16.94 6.69 -14.16
CA SER A 124 -17.96 7.40 -14.93
C SER A 124 -18.88 8.22 -14.03
N GLU A 125 -19.30 7.68 -12.89
CA GLU A 125 -20.11 8.38 -11.88
C GLU A 125 -19.34 9.57 -11.28
N LEU A 126 -18.04 9.41 -11.03
CA LEU A 126 -17.17 10.52 -10.58
C LEU A 126 -16.97 11.59 -11.66
N GLN A 127 -16.83 11.19 -12.93
CA GLN A 127 -16.75 12.12 -14.05
C GLN A 127 -18.08 12.87 -14.27
N ASP A 128 -19.21 12.18 -14.16
CA ASP A 128 -20.54 12.77 -14.28
C ASP A 128 -20.80 13.77 -13.14
N LEU A 129 -20.39 13.43 -11.91
CA LEU A 129 -20.44 14.34 -10.77
C LEU A 129 -19.54 15.57 -10.97
N ALA A 130 -18.32 15.39 -11.48
CA ALA A 130 -17.41 16.49 -11.79
C ALA A 130 -17.93 17.39 -12.92
N ILE A 131 -18.59 16.82 -13.93
CA ILE A 131 -19.28 17.56 -14.99
C ILE A 131 -20.48 18.33 -14.42
N GLU A 132 -21.24 17.73 -13.49
CA GLU A 132 -22.38 18.40 -12.86
C GLU A 132 -21.92 19.55 -11.94
N MET A 133 -20.82 19.37 -11.19
CA MET A 133 -20.23 20.44 -10.38
C MET A 133 -19.71 21.59 -11.26
N ASN A 134 -19.01 21.30 -12.35
CA ASN A 134 -18.58 22.32 -13.32
C ASN A 134 -19.75 23.02 -14.02
N LYS A 135 -20.88 22.33 -14.25
CA LYS A 135 -22.10 22.95 -14.80
C LYS A 135 -22.80 23.88 -13.81
N LYS A 136 -22.65 23.66 -12.49
CA LYS A 136 -23.17 24.54 -11.45
C LYS A 136 -22.33 25.83 -11.30
N ASP A 137 -21.05 25.80 -11.69
CA ASP A 137 -20.19 26.99 -11.71
C ASP A 137 -20.27 27.81 -13.02
N VAL A 138 -20.83 27.25 -14.11
CA VAL A 138 -20.89 27.93 -15.43
C VAL A 138 -22.24 28.61 -15.71
N LYS A 139 -23.19 28.61 -14.76
CA LYS A 139 -24.42 29.44 -14.84
C LYS A 139 -24.46 30.57 -13.80
N ILE A 140 -23.43 31.41 -13.82
CA ILE A 140 -23.57 32.86 -13.56
C ILE A 140 -22.78 33.53 -14.70
N GLY A 141 -23.35 33.68 -15.90
CA GLY A 141 -24.58 34.43 -16.11
C GLY A 141 -24.26 35.92 -15.96
N GLU A 142 -23.81 36.51 -17.07
CA GLU A 142 -23.48 37.92 -17.22
C GLU A 142 -24.53 38.86 -16.60
N GLY A 143 -24.04 39.80 -15.80
CA GLY A 143 -24.44 41.20 -15.79
C GLY A 143 -25.93 41.54 -15.79
N LYS A 144 -26.47 41.85 -14.59
CA LYS A 144 -27.16 43.13 -14.27
C LYS A 144 -27.89 43.16 -12.92
N ASN A 145 -28.03 42.05 -12.19
CA ASN A 145 -28.78 42.03 -10.92
C ASN A 145 -27.95 42.08 -9.63
N GLU A 146 -26.62 41.98 -9.73
CA GLU A 146 -25.72 41.92 -8.56
C GLU A 146 -25.72 43.21 -7.72
N LYS A 147 -25.88 44.38 -8.36
CA LYS A 147 -25.93 45.67 -7.66
C LYS A 147 -27.22 45.89 -6.86
N LYS A 148 -28.26 45.09 -7.08
CA LYS A 148 -29.54 45.22 -6.36
C LYS A 148 -29.52 44.39 -5.07
N ALA A 149 -29.02 43.15 -5.16
CA ALA A 149 -28.85 42.27 -4.00
C ALA A 149 -27.79 42.78 -3.01
N LEU A 150 -26.67 43.30 -3.50
CA LEU A 150 -25.64 43.91 -2.63
C LEU A 150 -26.11 45.20 -1.93
N LYS A 151 -27.01 45.97 -2.55
CA LYS A 151 -27.63 47.14 -1.91
C LYS A 151 -28.65 46.77 -0.84
N GLU A 152 -29.43 45.72 -1.07
CA GLU A 152 -30.45 45.25 -0.13
C GLU A 152 -29.81 44.65 1.15
N VAL A 153 -28.67 43.97 1.00
CA VAL A 153 -27.86 43.47 2.13
C VAL A 153 -27.19 44.62 2.91
N ASP A 154 -26.70 45.66 2.23
CA ASP A 154 -26.09 46.84 2.86
C ASP A 154 -27.13 47.73 3.59
N GLU A 155 -28.37 47.78 3.10
CA GLU A 155 -29.49 48.46 3.78
C GLU A 155 -29.96 47.70 5.02
N LEU A 156 -29.99 46.36 4.97
CA LEU A 156 -30.31 45.52 6.13
C LEU A 156 -29.24 45.61 7.23
N ALA A 157 -27.95 45.75 6.87
CA ALA A 157 -26.88 45.94 7.85
C ALA A 157 -27.00 47.28 8.62
N LYS A 158 -27.43 48.35 7.96
CA LYS A 158 -27.65 49.67 8.59
C LYS A 158 -28.81 49.69 9.59
N GLN A 159 -29.78 48.78 9.48
CA GLN A 159 -30.85 48.66 10.48
C GLN A 159 -30.33 48.11 11.82
N TYR A 160 -29.26 47.31 11.83
CA TYR A 160 -28.72 46.71 13.05
C TYR A 160 -27.63 47.55 13.74
N ASP A 161 -26.98 48.47 13.02
CA ASP A 161 -26.00 49.40 13.63
C ASP A 161 -26.64 50.46 14.55
N SER A 162 -27.95 50.70 14.43
CA SER A 162 -28.67 51.71 15.23
C SER A 162 -29.45 51.14 16.42
N SER A 163 -29.37 49.83 16.67
CA SER A 163 -30.05 49.20 17.81
C SER A 163 -29.29 48.03 18.40
N THR A 164 -28.11 48.30 18.97
CA THR A 164 -27.77 47.77 20.30
C THR A 164 -26.82 48.74 21.02
N LEU A 165 -27.43 49.63 21.80
CA LEU A 165 -26.93 50.13 23.09
C LEU A 165 -25.41 50.08 23.34
N LEU A 166 -24.79 51.22 23.04
CA LEU A 166 -23.69 51.83 23.79
C LEU A 166 -23.74 51.54 25.31
N GLN A 167 -22.62 51.06 25.84
CA GLN A 167 -21.98 51.33 27.15
C GLN A 167 -21.04 50.14 27.41
N SER A 168 -19.72 50.20 27.45
CA SER A 168 -18.75 51.25 27.81
C SER A 168 -17.37 50.66 27.45
N SER A 169 -16.70 51.14 26.41
CA SER A 169 -15.66 52.19 26.44
C SER A 169 -14.29 51.76 26.97
N ALA A 170 -13.29 52.00 26.12
CA ALA A 170 -11.89 52.35 26.40
C ALA A 170 -10.94 51.18 26.72
N CYS A 171 -10.05 50.82 25.79
CA CYS A 171 -8.75 51.43 25.47
C CYS A 171 -7.63 50.61 26.13
N ILE A 172 -6.81 49.93 25.32
CA ILE A 172 -5.44 50.33 24.93
C ILE A 172 -4.44 50.17 26.08
N ASP A 173 -3.38 49.45 25.72
CA ASP A 173 -2.11 49.26 26.38
C ASP A 173 -1.57 50.47 27.18
N GLU A 174 -0.95 50.19 28.31
CA GLU A 174 0.40 50.63 28.73
C GLU A 174 0.54 50.78 30.26
N GLU A 175 1.58 50.10 30.75
CA GLU A 175 2.51 50.47 31.81
C GLU A 175 2.09 51.23 33.09
N LYS A 176 2.55 50.61 34.20
CA LYS A 176 3.19 51.20 35.39
C LYS A 176 2.34 51.63 36.59
N LYS A 177 2.80 51.10 37.73
CA LYS A 177 2.84 51.65 39.10
C LYS A 177 1.56 51.62 39.94
N LYS A 178 1.43 50.55 40.73
CA LYS A 178 1.31 50.58 42.20
C LYS A 178 2.04 49.32 42.72
N GLN A 179 3.26 49.36 43.25
CA GLN A 179 3.73 50.01 44.48
C GLN A 179 2.86 49.64 45.70
N SER A 180 3.27 48.61 46.45
CA SER A 180 3.47 48.73 47.90
C SER A 180 4.35 47.59 48.45
N CYS A 181 5.25 47.99 49.36
CA CYS A 181 6.31 47.26 50.04
C CYS A 181 5.86 46.02 50.84
N CYS A 182 6.72 45.01 51.02
CA CYS A 182 7.72 44.89 52.11
C CYS A 182 8.38 43.49 52.06
N HIS A 183 9.67 43.36 51.71
CA HIS A 183 10.80 43.21 52.66
C HIS A 183 10.63 42.12 53.75
N ARG A 184 10.96 40.86 53.41
CA ARG A 184 11.79 40.00 54.28
C ARG A 184 12.40 38.80 53.54
N CYS A 185 13.73 38.76 53.60
CA CYS A 185 14.58 37.60 53.35
C CYS A 185 14.13 36.35 54.14
N CYS A 186 14.18 35.18 53.50
CA CYS A 186 14.75 33.93 54.03
C CYS A 186 14.82 32.91 52.87
N LYS A 187 15.97 32.67 52.25
CA LYS A 187 17.04 31.72 52.63
C LYS A 187 16.57 30.27 52.81
N LYS A 188 17.15 29.43 51.95
CA LYS A 188 17.53 28.00 52.13
C LYS A 188 16.41 26.97 52.18
N CYS A 189 16.16 26.33 51.04
CA CYS A 189 15.91 24.90 51.00
C CYS A 189 17.27 24.20 51.18
N SER A 190 17.51 23.65 52.37
CA SER A 190 18.59 22.71 52.66
C SER A 190 18.09 21.28 52.45
N VAL A 191 18.69 20.58 51.49
CA VAL A 191 18.85 19.13 51.54
C VAL A 191 20.35 18.92 51.77
N PHE A 192 20.66 18.08 52.78
CA PHE A 192 21.95 17.84 53.46
C PHE A 192 22.35 18.83 54.55
#